data_AF-A0A2E7QRS3-F1
#
_entry.id   AF-A0A2E7QRS3-F1
#
_cell.length_a   1.000
_cell.length_b   1.000
_cell.length_c   1.000
_cell.angle_alpha   90.00
_cell.angle_beta   90.00
_cell.angle_gamma   90.00
#
_symmetry.space_group_name_H-M   'P 1'
#
loop_
_entity.id
_entity.type
_entity.pdbx_description
1 polymer ?
#
loop_
_entity_poly.entity_id
_entity_poly.type
_entity_poly.pdbx_seq_one_letter_code
_entity_poly.pdbx_strand_id
1 'polypeptide(L)'
;MTYTLPYDAIIAIHGSRMLILNQAISLVSVSPGSFIYHIVGLFALEAAFAISFSQYRRAPESEFGRFALAAGAALGFRVVLAILAVLSIFGFANESLLLPPLDRAVALSTFLLLGWAFLSRSDDMTGDIVLSIGLIVIAIGTVVALVLWSNVSASGIYYNNSTHDLLWAAPQVGLILGIIVMLLWRRPEDWDLGLGIFALALSGTLLHLGFALNMQILNGHISAFTRMTDLAIFPMFALVMYRRVLRSTVVIVDSDESSSFMPLLESPVDPGLSPQIAKALASIGLETSKSRAIESISRGVGTALGAEMSLVWELASDNLSVMCLGGYDLLRSRKIVGFTLPVNAADSIRSTIERAGHQRLDPSTDEVELRLLTNQVGMQYLAPALLATLPSVCEKRYAVMVLSPDALADWSEDDSQLLLALADPVARVLDNVTSETHS
;
A
#
# COMPACT_ATOMS: atom_id res chain seq x y z
N MET A 1 -41.34 18.64 -38.41
CA MET A 1 -42.01 18.88 -37.11
C MET A 1 -40.93 18.97 -36.05
N THR A 2 -40.43 20.17 -35.80
CA THR A 2 -39.43 20.45 -34.77
C THR A 2 -40.18 20.65 -33.46
N TYR A 3 -40.10 19.67 -32.55
CA TYR A 3 -40.68 19.79 -31.21
C TYR A 3 -39.83 20.78 -30.40
N THR A 4 -40.19 22.05 -30.42
CA THR A 4 -39.74 23.02 -29.44
C THR A 4 -40.47 22.74 -28.12
N LEU A 5 -39.74 22.29 -27.10
CA LEU A 5 -40.25 22.18 -25.74
C LEU A 5 -40.87 23.54 -25.33
N PRO A 6 -42.07 23.55 -24.71
CA PRO A 6 -42.69 24.79 -24.27
C PRO A 6 -41.78 25.49 -23.25
N TYR A 7 -41.63 26.80 -23.41
CA TYR A 7 -40.78 27.67 -22.60
C TYR A 7 -40.99 27.47 -21.09
N ASP A 8 -42.23 27.21 -20.69
CA ASP A 8 -42.61 26.94 -19.29
C ASP A 8 -42.07 25.62 -18.75
N ALA A 9 -41.94 24.59 -19.59
CA ALA A 9 -41.33 23.32 -19.20
C ALA A 9 -39.80 23.47 -19.04
N ILE A 10 -39.16 24.31 -19.86
CA ILE A 10 -37.73 24.63 -19.73
C ILE A 10 -37.49 25.41 -18.43
N ILE A 11 -38.35 26.37 -18.08
CA ILE A 11 -38.28 27.12 -16.82
C ILE A 11 -38.53 26.22 -15.61
N ALA A 12 -39.51 25.32 -15.67
CA ALA A 12 -39.80 24.38 -14.58
C ALA A 12 -38.66 23.36 -14.36
N ILE A 13 -38.04 22.86 -15.44
CA ILE A 13 -36.87 21.97 -15.37
C ILE A 13 -35.64 22.73 -14.85
N HIS A 14 -35.44 23.99 -15.26
CA HIS A 14 -34.35 24.82 -14.78
C HIS A 14 -34.52 25.20 -13.30
N GLY A 15 -35.74 25.55 -12.90
CA GLY A 15 -36.10 25.86 -11.51
C GLY A 15 -35.94 24.67 -10.57
N SER A 16 -36.39 23.48 -10.98
CA SER A 16 -36.21 22.25 -10.19
C SER A 16 -34.74 21.81 -10.08
N ARG A 17 -33.94 21.96 -11.14
CA ARG A 17 -32.48 21.70 -11.10
C ARG A 17 -31.74 22.67 -10.16
N MET A 18 -32.06 23.97 -10.22
CA MET A 18 -31.53 24.98 -9.30
C MET A 18 -31.91 24.66 -7.85
N LEU A 19 -33.13 24.14 -7.62
CA LEU A 19 -33.63 23.80 -6.28
C LEU A 19 -32.90 22.58 -5.68
N ILE A 20 -32.67 21.53 -6.47
CA ILE A 20 -31.88 20.35 -6.06
C ILE A 20 -30.42 20.72 -5.78
N LEU A 21 -29.82 21.54 -6.65
CA LEU A 21 -28.43 22.00 -6.48
C LEU A 21 -28.28 22.81 -5.19
N ASN A 22 -29.20 23.73 -4.91
CA ASN A 22 -29.19 24.53 -3.69
C ASN A 22 -29.38 23.67 -2.43
N GLN A 23 -30.23 22.63 -2.49
CA GLN A 23 -30.40 21.68 -1.38
C GLN A 23 -29.10 20.90 -1.11
N ALA A 24 -28.46 20.38 -2.16
CA ALA A 24 -27.18 19.68 -2.06
C ALA A 24 -26.07 20.59 -1.49
N ILE A 25 -25.99 21.84 -1.96
CA ILE A 25 -25.05 22.84 -1.43
C ILE A 25 -25.33 23.11 0.06
N SER A 26 -26.59 23.30 0.45
CA SER A 26 -26.95 23.55 1.85
C SER A 26 -26.60 22.36 2.76
N LEU A 27 -26.74 21.14 2.24
CA LEU A 27 -26.45 19.92 3.00
C LEU A 27 -24.98 19.86 3.40
N VAL A 28 -24.05 20.28 2.54
CA VAL A 28 -22.60 20.15 2.82
C VAL A 28 -22.01 21.43 3.43
N SER A 29 -22.69 22.57 3.27
CA SER A 29 -22.19 23.88 3.70
C SER A 29 -22.84 24.44 4.96
N VAL A 30 -23.99 23.91 5.40
CA VAL A 30 -24.74 24.42 6.56
C VAL A 30 -24.89 23.32 7.62
N SER A 31 -24.94 23.71 8.90
CA SER A 31 -25.30 22.79 9.99
C SER A 31 -26.71 22.23 9.77
N PRO A 32 -26.96 20.91 9.91
CA PRO A 32 -26.09 19.90 10.51
C PRO A 32 -25.14 19.16 9.54
N GLY A 33 -25.30 19.27 8.22
CA GLY A 33 -24.52 18.43 7.31
C GLY A 33 -23.05 18.86 7.12
N SER A 34 -22.69 20.12 7.41
CA SER A 34 -21.28 20.52 7.59
C SER A 34 -20.59 19.72 8.72
N PHE A 35 -21.31 19.30 9.75
CA PHE A 35 -20.76 18.46 10.82
C PHE A 35 -20.50 17.03 10.34
N ILE A 36 -21.42 16.48 9.54
CA ILE A 36 -21.25 15.16 8.90
C ILE A 36 -20.01 15.16 8.01
N TYR A 37 -19.77 16.24 7.26
CA TYR A 37 -18.55 16.40 6.46
C TYR A 37 -17.27 16.28 7.29
N HIS A 38 -17.19 16.98 8.42
CA HIS A 38 -16.02 16.89 9.30
C HIS A 38 -15.86 15.48 9.85
N ILE A 39 -16.92 14.85 10.35
CA ILE A 39 -16.86 13.49 10.90
C ILE A 39 -16.39 12.48 9.85
N VAL A 40 -17.00 12.46 8.67
CA VAL A 40 -16.66 11.50 7.62
C VAL A 40 -15.23 11.71 7.15
N GLY A 41 -14.80 12.96 6.95
CA GLY A 41 -13.43 13.27 6.58
C GLY A 41 -12.41 12.89 7.65
N LEU A 42 -12.72 13.14 8.93
CA LEU A 42 -11.86 12.79 10.06
C LEU A 42 -11.72 11.27 10.18
N PHE A 43 -12.81 10.50 10.18
CA PHE A 43 -12.75 9.04 10.26
C PHE A 43 -12.03 8.41 9.07
N ALA A 44 -12.24 8.93 7.87
CA ALA A 44 -11.55 8.43 6.69
C ALA A 44 -10.03 8.69 6.74
N LEU A 45 -9.62 9.90 7.13
CA LEU A 45 -8.19 10.21 7.30
C LEU A 45 -7.57 9.50 8.51
N GLU A 46 -8.33 9.31 9.59
CA GLU A 46 -7.93 8.49 10.73
C GLU A 46 -7.69 7.05 10.30
N ALA A 47 -8.59 6.46 9.52
CA ALA A 47 -8.41 5.11 8.99
C ALA A 47 -7.16 5.03 8.10
N ALA A 48 -6.98 5.98 7.17
CA ALA A 48 -5.78 6.05 6.34
C ALA A 48 -4.50 6.20 7.19
N PHE A 49 -4.52 7.05 8.21
CA PHE A 49 -3.42 7.24 9.15
C PHE A 49 -3.13 5.97 9.95
N ALA A 50 -4.14 5.37 10.58
CA ALA A 50 -4.00 4.19 11.42
C ALA A 50 -3.45 2.99 10.61
N ILE A 51 -3.96 2.79 9.39
CA ILE A 51 -3.51 1.74 8.49
C ILE A 51 -2.04 1.95 8.12
N SER A 52 -1.69 3.14 7.60
CA SER A 52 -0.33 3.44 7.16
C SER A 52 0.66 3.48 8.33
N PHE A 53 0.28 4.06 9.45
CA PHE A 53 1.11 4.12 10.66
C PHE A 53 1.34 2.73 11.26
N SER A 54 0.31 1.87 11.26
CA SER A 54 0.47 0.49 11.70
C SER A 54 1.45 -0.30 10.83
N GLN A 55 1.49 -0.06 9.52
CA GLN A 55 2.46 -0.72 8.64
C GLN A 55 3.86 -0.12 8.77
N TYR A 56 3.96 1.20 8.83
CA TYR A 56 5.22 1.88 9.10
C TYR A 56 5.88 1.38 10.40
N ARG A 57 5.08 1.18 11.47
CA ARG A 57 5.60 0.60 12.72
C ARG A 57 6.09 -0.84 12.60
N ARG A 58 5.59 -1.61 11.63
CA ARG A 58 6.00 -2.99 11.37
C ARG A 58 7.23 -3.06 10.45
N ALA A 59 7.37 -2.10 9.54
CA ALA A 59 8.51 -1.96 8.62
C ALA A 59 8.87 -0.47 8.48
N PRO A 60 9.77 0.07 9.33
CA PRO A 60 10.10 1.50 9.34
C PRO A 60 10.74 2.03 8.06
N GLU A 61 11.40 1.17 7.28
CA GLU A 61 11.98 1.52 5.98
C GLU A 61 10.94 1.58 4.84
N SER A 62 9.65 1.31 5.14
CA SER A 62 8.60 1.26 4.13
C SER A 62 8.07 2.65 3.72
N GLU A 63 7.55 2.73 2.49
CA GLU A 63 6.87 3.91 1.96
C GLU A 63 5.64 4.35 2.79
N PHE A 64 5.10 3.47 3.64
CA PHE A 64 3.95 3.75 4.51
C PHE A 64 4.20 4.87 5.52
N GLY A 65 5.47 5.14 5.89
CA GLY A 65 5.80 6.26 6.78
C GLY A 65 5.39 7.61 6.21
N ARG A 66 5.53 7.79 4.89
CA ARG A 66 5.16 9.03 4.19
C ARG A 66 3.65 9.17 4.06
N PHE A 67 2.95 8.08 3.75
CA PHE A 67 1.48 8.08 3.77
C PHE A 67 0.91 8.32 5.17
N ALA A 68 1.55 7.79 6.22
CA ALA A 68 1.18 8.06 7.60
C ALA A 68 1.43 9.53 7.96
N LEU A 69 2.56 10.13 7.57
CA LEU A 69 2.83 11.54 7.81
C LEU A 69 1.85 12.44 7.06
N ALA A 70 1.56 12.15 5.79
CA ALA A 70 0.59 12.88 5.00
C ALA A 70 -0.83 12.79 5.58
N ALA A 71 -1.31 11.58 5.89
CA ALA A 71 -2.61 11.35 6.49
C ALA A 71 -2.72 11.99 7.89
N GLY A 72 -1.70 11.83 8.73
CA GLY A 72 -1.66 12.37 10.08
C GLY A 72 -1.59 13.90 10.11
N ALA A 73 -0.80 14.52 9.23
CA ALA A 73 -0.75 15.97 9.10
C ALA A 73 -2.07 16.54 8.57
N ALA A 74 -2.65 15.92 7.53
CA ALA A 74 -3.96 16.31 7.01
C ALA A 74 -5.08 16.16 8.05
N LEU A 75 -5.05 15.06 8.82
CA LEU A 75 -5.95 14.83 9.95
C LEU A 75 -5.79 15.92 11.02
N GLY A 76 -4.54 16.22 11.42
CA GLY A 76 -4.25 17.28 12.40
C GLY A 76 -4.78 18.64 11.98
N PHE A 77 -4.57 19.04 10.73
CA PHE A 77 -5.13 20.29 10.19
C PHE A 77 -6.66 20.31 10.23
N ARG A 78 -7.33 19.19 9.92
CA ARG A 78 -8.80 19.12 9.98
C ARG A 78 -9.34 19.07 11.40
N VAL A 79 -8.63 18.46 12.34
CA VAL A 79 -8.98 18.51 13.77
C VAL A 79 -8.91 19.95 14.27
N VAL A 80 -7.87 20.71 13.90
CA VAL A 80 -7.77 22.14 14.24
C VAL A 80 -8.95 22.92 13.67
N LEU A 81 -9.31 22.71 12.40
CA LEU A 81 -10.51 23.35 11.82
C LEU A 81 -11.80 22.98 12.56
N ALA A 82 -11.99 21.70 12.88
CA ALA A 82 -13.17 21.23 13.60
C ALA A 82 -13.25 21.86 15.00
N ILE A 83 -12.13 21.95 15.72
CA ILE A 83 -12.06 22.63 17.02
C ILE A 83 -12.42 24.12 16.86
N LEU A 84 -11.87 24.81 15.87
CA LEU A 84 -12.19 26.22 15.62
C LEU A 84 -13.67 26.44 15.29
N ALA A 85 -14.27 25.53 14.50
CA ALA A 85 -15.71 25.55 14.20
C ALA A 85 -16.56 25.29 15.45
N VAL A 86 -16.13 24.41 16.36
CA VAL A 86 -16.83 24.21 17.64
C VAL A 86 -16.68 25.43 18.55
N LEU A 87 -15.49 26.02 18.63
CA LEU A 87 -15.23 27.23 19.42
C LEU A 87 -16.03 28.43 18.91
N SER A 88 -16.30 28.52 17.60
CA SER A 88 -17.13 29.60 17.05
C SER A 88 -18.59 29.49 17.46
N ILE A 89 -19.13 28.28 17.63
CA ILE A 89 -20.48 28.06 18.16
C ILE A 89 -20.62 28.66 19.57
N PHE A 90 -19.57 28.54 20.39
CA PHE A 90 -19.53 29.11 21.74
C PHE A 90 -19.13 30.60 21.78
N GLY A 91 -18.90 31.23 20.62
CA GLY A 91 -18.51 32.63 20.53
C GLY A 91 -17.05 32.93 20.89
N PHE A 92 -16.21 31.91 21.09
CA PHE A 92 -14.78 32.10 21.37
C PHE A 92 -13.95 32.39 20.11
N ALA A 93 -14.51 32.16 18.92
CA ALA A 93 -13.86 32.39 17.63
C ALA A 93 -14.84 33.03 16.64
N ASN A 94 -14.38 33.97 15.81
CA ASN A 94 -15.19 34.52 14.73
C ASN A 94 -15.13 33.59 13.51
N GLU A 95 -16.21 32.84 13.29
CA GLU A 95 -16.36 31.88 12.19
C GLU A 95 -16.13 32.53 10.83
N SER A 96 -16.85 33.61 10.52
CA SER A 96 -16.78 34.30 9.22
C SER A 96 -15.41 34.89 8.92
N LEU A 97 -14.62 35.19 9.95
CA LEU A 97 -13.27 35.73 9.82
C LEU A 97 -12.21 34.62 9.65
N LEU A 98 -12.24 33.60 10.51
CA LEU A 98 -11.13 32.65 10.64
C LEU A 98 -11.29 31.43 9.73
N LEU A 99 -12.48 30.82 9.72
CA LEU A 99 -12.69 29.54 9.05
C LEU A 99 -12.47 29.60 7.53
N PRO A 100 -12.87 30.65 6.78
CA PRO A 100 -12.83 30.57 5.32
C PRO A 100 -11.40 30.52 4.76
N PRO A 101 -10.47 31.43 5.14
CA PRO A 101 -9.07 31.31 4.69
C PRO A 101 -8.40 30.02 5.18
N LEU A 102 -8.68 29.59 6.41
CA LEU A 102 -8.09 28.37 6.97
C LEU A 102 -8.60 27.10 6.26
N ASP A 103 -9.89 27.02 5.92
CA ASP A 103 -10.48 25.92 5.17
C ASP A 103 -9.77 25.75 3.80
N ARG A 104 -9.44 26.85 3.12
CA ARG A 104 -8.70 26.82 1.85
C ARG A 104 -7.24 26.45 2.01
N ALA A 105 -6.58 26.99 3.03
CA ALA A 105 -5.21 26.59 3.35
C ALA A 105 -5.12 25.10 3.65
N VAL A 106 -6.03 24.57 4.47
CA VAL A 106 -6.06 23.14 4.82
C VAL A 106 -6.39 22.27 3.62
N ALA A 107 -7.31 22.68 2.75
CA ALA A 107 -7.59 21.95 1.50
C ALA A 107 -6.34 21.88 0.61
N LEU A 108 -5.67 23.02 0.39
CA LEU A 108 -4.46 23.09 -0.42
C LEU A 108 -3.31 22.28 0.18
N SER A 109 -3.09 22.39 1.50
CA SER A 109 -2.10 21.59 2.24
C SER A 109 -2.41 20.10 2.16
N THR A 110 -3.68 19.71 2.23
CA THR A 110 -4.11 18.31 2.10
C THR A 110 -3.72 17.78 0.72
N PHE A 111 -4.07 18.48 -0.37
CA PHE A 111 -3.68 18.03 -1.72
C PHE A 111 -2.15 17.99 -1.91
N LEU A 112 -1.41 18.93 -1.32
CA LEU A 112 0.05 18.93 -1.36
C LEU A 112 0.62 17.71 -0.62
N LEU A 113 0.13 17.41 0.59
CA LEU A 113 0.54 16.26 1.39
C LEU A 113 0.24 14.94 0.69
N LEU A 114 -0.97 14.77 0.16
CA LEU A 114 -1.36 13.56 -0.57
C LEU A 114 -0.53 13.44 -1.85
N GLY A 115 -0.37 14.53 -2.60
CA GLY A 115 0.42 14.55 -3.84
C GLY A 115 1.88 14.18 -3.59
N TRP A 116 2.47 14.74 -2.53
CA TRP A 116 3.80 14.36 -2.06
C TRP A 116 3.87 12.88 -1.71
N ALA A 117 2.92 12.34 -0.95
CA ALA A 117 2.91 10.93 -0.58
C ALA A 117 2.90 10.00 -1.80
N PHE A 118 2.09 10.30 -2.82
CA PHE A 118 2.03 9.51 -4.05
C PHE A 118 3.24 9.68 -4.98
N LEU A 119 3.87 10.87 -5.02
CA LEU A 119 4.86 11.20 -6.06
C LEU A 119 6.32 11.07 -5.64
N SER A 120 6.66 11.34 -4.37
CA SER A 120 8.07 11.26 -3.95
C SER A 120 8.47 9.80 -3.70
N ARG A 121 9.78 9.53 -3.64
CA ARG A 121 10.37 8.22 -3.33
C ARG A 121 11.16 8.32 -2.02
N SER A 122 11.46 7.21 -1.36
CA SER A 122 12.22 7.17 -0.10
C SER A 122 13.55 7.93 -0.17
N ASP A 123 14.21 7.92 -1.32
CA ASP A 123 15.54 8.53 -1.50
C ASP A 123 15.52 9.89 -2.22
N ASP A 124 14.32 10.44 -2.54
CA ASP A 124 14.20 11.68 -3.31
C ASP A 124 13.98 12.90 -2.41
N MET A 125 15.08 13.57 -2.05
CA MET A 125 15.07 14.81 -1.27
C MET A 125 14.27 15.94 -1.94
N THR A 126 14.13 15.90 -3.27
CA THR A 126 13.38 16.93 -4.03
C THR A 126 11.93 17.01 -3.58
N GLY A 127 11.30 15.85 -3.36
CA GLY A 127 9.91 15.78 -2.93
C GLY A 127 9.69 16.45 -1.57
N ASP A 128 10.58 16.17 -0.62
CA ASP A 128 10.51 16.70 0.74
C ASP A 128 10.78 18.21 0.78
N ILE A 129 11.70 18.68 -0.07
CA ILE A 129 11.96 20.12 -0.25
C ILE A 129 10.72 20.80 -0.82
N VAL A 130 10.10 20.24 -1.87
CA VAL A 130 8.89 20.82 -2.48
C VAL A 130 7.73 20.84 -1.49
N LEU A 131 7.55 19.78 -0.70
CA LEU A 131 6.55 19.73 0.37
C LEU A 131 6.81 20.83 1.40
N SER A 132 8.04 20.92 1.91
CA SER A 132 8.42 21.85 2.98
C SER A 132 8.25 23.30 2.53
N ILE A 133 8.79 23.65 1.36
CA ILE A 133 8.64 24.98 0.77
C ILE A 133 7.15 25.26 0.50
N GLY A 134 6.42 24.29 -0.05
CA GLY A 134 4.99 24.43 -0.33
C GLY A 134 4.18 24.71 0.93
N LEU A 135 4.41 23.97 2.02
CA LEU A 135 3.74 24.21 3.31
C LEU A 135 4.11 25.57 3.92
N ILE A 136 5.37 26.00 3.81
CA ILE A 136 5.79 27.34 4.25
C ILE A 136 5.07 28.43 3.44
N VAL A 137 5.00 28.29 2.12
CA VAL A 137 4.30 29.23 1.24
C VAL A 137 2.81 29.27 1.57
N ILE A 138 2.16 28.12 1.81
CA ILE A 138 0.77 28.04 2.23
C ILE A 138 0.56 28.71 3.59
N ALA A 139 1.46 28.48 4.57
CA ALA A 139 1.38 29.10 5.89
C ALA A 139 1.50 30.63 5.81
N ILE A 140 2.45 31.15 5.03
CA ILE A 140 2.59 32.59 4.77
C ILE A 140 1.34 33.12 4.07
N GLY A 141 0.87 32.44 3.03
CA GLY A 141 -0.36 32.78 2.32
C GLY A 141 -1.59 32.82 3.23
N THR A 142 -1.65 31.93 4.21
CA THR A 142 -2.72 31.87 5.23
C THR A 142 -2.71 33.10 6.11
N VAL A 143 -1.53 33.48 6.64
CA VAL A 143 -1.39 34.68 7.46
C VAL A 143 -1.77 35.93 6.67
N VAL A 144 -1.28 36.05 5.43
CA VAL A 144 -1.64 37.15 4.53
C VAL A 144 -3.15 37.16 4.26
N ALA A 145 -3.75 36.01 3.94
CA ALA A 145 -5.17 35.91 3.66
C ALA A 145 -6.03 36.29 4.87
N LEU A 146 -5.64 35.88 6.09
CA LEU A 146 -6.33 36.27 7.33
C LEU A 146 -6.27 37.79 7.56
N VAL A 147 -5.10 38.41 7.37
CA VAL A 147 -4.93 39.85 7.52
C VAL A 147 -5.76 40.60 6.47
N LEU A 148 -5.63 40.24 5.19
CA LEU A 148 -6.37 40.90 4.12
C LEU A 148 -7.88 40.73 4.26
N TRP A 149 -8.33 39.51 4.59
CA TRP A 149 -9.74 39.21 4.80
C TRP A 149 -10.31 39.94 6.01
N SER A 150 -9.54 40.13 7.09
CA SER A 150 -10.02 40.83 8.28
C SER A 150 -10.53 42.25 7.98
N ASN A 151 -9.89 42.95 7.05
CA ASN A 151 -10.27 44.30 6.63
C ASN A 151 -11.57 44.35 5.83
N VAL A 152 -11.98 43.24 5.23
CA VAL A 152 -13.13 43.16 4.32
C VAL A 152 -14.29 42.36 4.92
N SER A 153 -14.02 41.44 5.85
CA SER A 153 -15.01 40.53 6.43
C SER A 153 -16.21 41.24 7.09
N ALA A 154 -16.01 42.45 7.61
CA ALA A 154 -17.06 43.27 8.22
C ALA A 154 -18.04 43.90 7.21
N SER A 155 -17.73 43.85 5.91
CA SER A 155 -18.56 44.46 4.84
C SER A 155 -19.77 43.61 4.42
N GLY A 156 -19.97 42.44 5.03
CA GLY A 156 -21.09 41.54 4.71
C GLY A 156 -20.93 40.77 3.40
N ILE A 157 -19.77 40.87 2.74
CA ILE A 157 -19.45 40.10 1.53
C ILE A 157 -19.14 38.64 1.92
N TYR A 158 -19.71 37.69 1.17
CA TYR A 158 -19.38 36.28 1.33
C TYR A 158 -17.99 35.95 0.78
N TYR A 159 -17.24 35.09 1.48
CA TYR A 159 -15.86 34.77 1.12
C TYR A 159 -15.75 34.21 -0.30
N ASN A 160 -16.65 33.27 -0.66
CA ASN A 160 -16.70 32.63 -1.98
C ASN A 160 -16.89 33.61 -3.15
N ASN A 161 -17.44 34.79 -2.88
CA ASN A 161 -17.69 35.83 -3.88
C ASN A 161 -16.61 36.92 -3.86
N SER A 162 -15.50 36.71 -3.14
CA SER A 162 -14.42 37.67 -3.00
C SER A 162 -13.20 37.29 -3.83
N THR A 163 -12.38 38.29 -4.18
CA THR A 163 -11.08 38.06 -4.84
C THR A 163 -10.12 37.24 -3.97
N HIS A 164 -10.31 37.22 -2.65
CA HIS A 164 -9.51 36.42 -1.72
C HIS A 164 -9.71 34.92 -1.93
N ASP A 165 -10.93 34.49 -2.30
CA ASP A 165 -11.19 33.09 -2.63
C ASP A 165 -10.48 32.66 -3.92
N LEU A 166 -10.43 33.54 -4.92
CA LEU A 166 -9.74 33.30 -6.18
C LEU A 166 -8.23 33.10 -5.99
N LEU A 167 -7.63 33.82 -5.04
CA LEU A 167 -6.21 33.68 -4.67
C LEU A 167 -5.89 32.28 -4.10
N TRP A 168 -6.88 31.52 -3.64
CA TRP A 168 -6.72 30.13 -3.23
C TRP A 168 -7.09 29.15 -4.34
N ALA A 169 -8.20 29.40 -5.02
CA ALA A 169 -8.74 28.48 -6.03
C ALA A 169 -7.76 28.29 -7.21
N ALA A 170 -7.11 29.36 -7.68
CA ALA A 170 -6.18 29.27 -8.80
C ALA A 170 -4.91 28.45 -8.47
N PRO A 171 -4.18 28.71 -7.36
CA PRO A 171 -3.08 27.83 -6.94
C PRO A 171 -3.50 26.38 -6.69
N GLN A 172 -4.71 26.15 -6.16
CA GLN A 172 -5.23 24.81 -5.94
C GLN A 172 -5.42 24.04 -7.25
N VAL A 173 -6.00 24.66 -8.28
CA VAL A 173 -6.11 24.06 -9.62
C VAL A 173 -4.72 23.79 -10.19
N GLY A 174 -3.81 24.76 -10.09
CA GLY A 174 -2.43 24.61 -10.59
C GLY A 174 -1.69 23.44 -9.93
N LEU A 175 -1.79 23.31 -8.60
CA LEU A 175 -1.20 22.21 -7.84
C LEU A 175 -1.78 20.86 -8.27
N ILE A 176 -3.11 20.74 -8.32
CA ILE A 176 -3.77 19.48 -8.67
C ILE A 176 -3.42 19.07 -10.10
N LEU A 177 -3.42 20.01 -11.06
CA LEU A 177 -2.99 19.75 -12.43
C LEU A 177 -1.52 19.31 -12.49
N GLY A 178 -0.64 19.97 -11.75
CA GLY A 178 0.76 19.59 -11.64
C GLY A 178 0.94 18.16 -11.11
N ILE A 179 0.18 17.78 -10.08
CA ILE A 179 0.17 16.42 -9.54
C ILE A 179 -0.35 15.43 -10.59
N ILE A 180 -1.44 15.71 -11.28
CA ILE A 180 -1.99 14.84 -12.33
C ILE A 180 -0.97 14.62 -13.45
N VAL A 181 -0.35 15.70 -13.95
CA VAL A 181 0.70 15.61 -14.98
C VAL A 181 1.86 14.74 -14.50
N MET A 182 2.32 14.95 -13.27
CA MET A 182 3.40 14.17 -12.68
C MET A 182 3.02 12.70 -12.47
N LEU A 183 1.78 12.40 -12.09
CA LEU A 183 1.28 11.01 -11.96
C LEU A 183 1.24 10.32 -13.32
N LEU A 184 0.77 11.00 -14.37
CA LEU A 184 0.72 10.46 -15.73
C LEU A 184 2.11 10.26 -16.35
N TRP A 185 3.07 11.13 -16.00
CA TRP A 185 4.45 11.03 -16.46
C TRP A 185 5.22 9.95 -15.69
N ARG A 186 5.30 10.04 -14.36
CA ARG A 186 6.13 9.15 -13.53
C ARG A 186 5.52 7.77 -13.32
N ARG A 187 4.20 7.64 -13.44
CA ARG A 187 3.40 6.41 -13.22
C ARG A 187 3.88 5.56 -12.02
N PRO A 188 3.91 6.15 -10.80
CA PRO A 188 4.27 5.41 -9.58
C PRO A 188 3.27 4.27 -9.28
N GLU A 189 3.54 3.45 -8.26
CA GLU A 189 2.58 2.42 -7.85
C GLU A 189 1.21 3.04 -7.49
N ASP A 190 0.12 2.37 -7.87
CA ASP A 190 -1.27 2.86 -7.77
C ASP A 190 -1.50 4.26 -8.40
N TRP A 191 -0.75 4.64 -9.43
CA TRP A 191 -0.97 5.91 -10.14
C TRP A 191 -2.38 6.06 -10.70
N ASP A 192 -3.05 4.95 -11.03
CA ASP A 192 -4.43 4.88 -11.51
C ASP A 192 -5.44 5.34 -10.45
N LEU A 193 -5.26 4.87 -9.21
CA LEU A 193 -6.09 5.29 -8.08
C LEU A 193 -5.76 6.71 -7.63
N GLY A 194 -4.46 7.08 -7.63
CA GLY A 194 -4.02 8.46 -7.40
C GLY A 194 -4.64 9.42 -8.43
N LEU A 195 -4.64 9.05 -9.71
CA LEU A 195 -5.27 9.82 -10.77
C LEU A 195 -6.78 10.00 -10.52
N GLY A 196 -7.48 8.95 -10.10
CA GLY A 196 -8.90 9.03 -9.72
C GLY A 196 -9.16 10.05 -8.60
N ILE A 197 -8.36 10.01 -7.54
CA ILE A 197 -8.43 10.97 -6.42
C ILE A 197 -8.24 12.41 -6.91
N PHE A 198 -7.17 12.68 -7.66
CA PHE A 198 -6.86 14.04 -8.10
C PHE A 198 -7.78 14.53 -9.23
N ALA A 199 -8.32 13.64 -10.07
CA ALA A 199 -9.35 14.00 -11.04
C ALA A 199 -10.65 14.42 -10.36
N LEU A 200 -11.07 13.72 -9.30
CA LEU A 200 -12.20 14.14 -8.48
C LEU A 200 -11.92 15.49 -7.81
N ALA A 201 -10.74 15.68 -7.21
CA ALA A 201 -10.34 16.95 -6.59
C ALA A 201 -10.37 18.10 -7.60
N LEU A 202 -9.85 17.87 -8.82
CA LEU A 202 -9.86 18.84 -9.90
C LEU A 202 -11.30 19.21 -10.29
N SER A 203 -12.18 18.21 -10.43
CA SER A 203 -13.58 18.45 -10.81
C SER A 203 -14.32 19.34 -9.80
N GLY A 204 -14.17 19.08 -8.50
CA GLY A 204 -14.79 19.90 -7.45
C GLY A 204 -14.24 21.32 -7.41
N THR A 205 -12.92 21.45 -7.58
CA THR A 205 -12.25 22.76 -7.60
C THR A 205 -12.61 23.58 -8.84
N LEU A 206 -12.69 22.96 -10.02
CA LEU A 206 -13.10 23.62 -11.26
C LEU A 206 -14.58 24.02 -11.24
N LEU A 207 -15.45 23.19 -10.67
CA LEU A 207 -16.86 23.54 -10.46
C LEU A 207 -16.97 24.76 -9.55
N HIS A 208 -16.30 24.74 -8.39
CA HIS A 208 -16.27 25.89 -7.48
C HIS A 208 -15.77 27.16 -8.18
N LEU A 209 -14.64 27.08 -8.88
CA LEU A 209 -14.07 28.20 -9.61
C LEU A 209 -15.01 28.72 -10.72
N GLY A 210 -15.66 27.83 -11.45
CA GLY A 210 -16.62 28.19 -12.50
C GLY A 210 -17.82 28.96 -11.96
N PHE A 211 -18.34 28.57 -10.80
CA PHE A 211 -19.44 29.29 -10.14
C PHE A 211 -18.98 30.59 -9.49
N ALA A 212 -17.79 30.63 -8.90
CA ALA A 212 -17.20 31.84 -8.32
C ALA A 212 -16.96 32.93 -9.38
N LEU A 213 -16.53 32.54 -10.59
CA LEU A 213 -16.26 33.48 -11.69
C LEU A 213 -17.51 33.94 -12.46
N ASN A 214 -18.50 33.07 -12.68
CA ASN A 214 -19.58 33.35 -13.63
C ASN A 214 -20.91 33.77 -12.99
N MET A 215 -21.20 33.36 -11.75
CA MET A 215 -22.57 33.40 -11.25
C MET A 215 -22.77 34.16 -9.93
N GLN A 216 -21.77 34.34 -9.08
CA GLN A 216 -21.93 34.92 -7.72
C GLN A 216 -23.05 34.27 -6.87
N ILE A 217 -23.57 33.10 -7.27
CA ILE A 217 -24.67 32.36 -6.61
C ILE A 217 -24.17 31.59 -5.37
N LEU A 218 -22.85 31.52 -5.14
CA LEU A 218 -22.26 30.85 -3.98
C LEU A 218 -22.41 31.71 -2.71
N ASN A 219 -23.63 31.74 -2.17
CA ASN A 219 -23.88 32.32 -0.86
C ASN A 219 -23.11 31.54 0.22
N GLY A 220 -22.46 32.27 1.13
CA GLY A 220 -21.72 31.70 2.25
C GLY A 220 -20.20 31.68 2.07
N HIS A 221 -19.50 31.21 3.10
CA HIS A 221 -18.04 31.26 3.16
C HIS A 221 -17.36 29.92 2.82
N ILE A 222 -18.14 28.86 2.60
CA ILE A 222 -17.70 27.49 2.45
C ILE A 222 -17.78 27.05 0.99
N SER A 223 -16.76 26.37 0.48
CA SER A 223 -16.81 25.78 -0.86
C SER A 223 -17.54 24.44 -0.82
N ALA A 224 -18.80 24.45 -1.25
CA ALA A 224 -19.64 23.26 -1.23
C ALA A 224 -19.10 22.16 -2.15
N PHE A 225 -18.65 22.53 -3.36
CA PHE A 225 -18.23 21.57 -4.37
C PHE A 225 -16.93 20.86 -4.02
N THR A 226 -15.96 21.56 -3.42
CA THR A 226 -14.73 20.91 -2.94
C THR A 226 -15.04 19.94 -1.79
N ARG A 227 -15.91 20.34 -0.85
CA ARG A 227 -16.34 19.47 0.24
C ARG A 227 -17.10 18.23 -0.24
N MET A 228 -17.93 18.36 -1.28
CA MET A 228 -18.61 17.22 -1.90
C MET A 228 -17.62 16.20 -2.47
N THR A 229 -16.58 16.67 -3.16
CA THR A 229 -15.54 15.76 -3.70
C THR A 229 -14.68 15.18 -2.60
N ASP A 230 -14.39 15.94 -1.55
CA ASP A 230 -13.65 15.50 -0.36
C ASP A 230 -14.31 14.30 0.33
N LEU A 231 -15.65 14.27 0.38
CA LEU A 231 -16.43 13.12 0.91
C LEU A 231 -16.18 11.82 0.14
N ALA A 232 -15.76 11.90 -1.13
CA ALA A 232 -15.35 10.73 -1.90
C ALA A 232 -13.83 10.49 -1.83
N ILE A 233 -13.03 11.56 -1.85
CA ILE A 233 -11.57 11.50 -1.88
C ILE A 233 -10.99 10.85 -0.63
N PHE A 234 -11.43 11.21 0.58
CA PHE A 234 -10.81 10.65 1.79
C PHE A 234 -11.11 9.16 2.00
N PRO A 235 -12.36 8.69 1.84
CA PRO A 235 -12.62 7.25 1.88
C PRO A 235 -11.88 6.50 0.78
N MET A 236 -11.78 7.07 -0.43
CA MET A 236 -10.99 6.48 -1.51
C MET A 236 -9.51 6.38 -1.14
N PHE A 237 -8.93 7.42 -0.53
CA PHE A 237 -7.55 7.39 -0.05
C PHE A 237 -7.33 6.32 1.02
N ALA A 238 -8.24 6.20 2.00
CA ALA A 238 -8.20 5.14 3.00
C ALA A 238 -8.28 3.75 2.36
N LEU A 239 -9.11 3.59 1.32
CA LEU A 239 -9.21 2.36 0.54
C LEU A 239 -7.91 2.05 -0.22
N VAL A 240 -7.24 3.05 -0.79
CA VAL A 240 -5.91 2.85 -1.42
C VAL A 240 -4.93 2.32 -0.38
N MET A 241 -4.90 2.91 0.82
CA MET A 241 -4.00 2.46 1.89
C MET A 241 -4.34 1.02 2.31
N TYR A 242 -5.62 0.70 2.51
CA TYR A 242 -6.06 -0.65 2.81
C TYR A 242 -5.64 -1.65 1.73
N ARG A 243 -5.83 -1.31 0.44
CA ARG A 243 -5.43 -2.15 -0.70
C ARG A 243 -3.92 -2.36 -0.73
N ARG A 244 -3.12 -1.32 -0.48
CA ARG A 244 -1.65 -1.40 -0.39
C ARG A 244 -1.24 -2.35 0.72
N VAL A 245 -1.84 -2.22 1.90
CA VAL A 245 -1.58 -3.13 3.03
C VAL A 245 -1.96 -4.57 2.69
N LEU A 246 -3.09 -4.81 2.03
CA LEU A 246 -3.44 -6.15 1.58
C LEU A 246 -2.44 -6.71 0.57
N ARG A 247 -1.94 -5.89 -0.36
CA ARG A 247 -0.87 -6.29 -1.29
C ARG A 247 0.44 -6.58 -0.56
N SER A 248 0.81 -5.78 0.44
CA SER A 248 1.99 -6.01 1.28
C SER A 248 1.83 -7.22 2.20
N THR A 249 0.61 -7.53 2.66
CA THR A 249 0.30 -8.71 3.50
C THR A 249 0.20 -9.99 2.65
N VAL A 250 -0.07 -9.85 1.35
CA VAL A 250 -0.08 -10.94 0.35
C VAL A 250 1.31 -11.14 -0.28
N VAL A 251 2.35 -10.46 0.23
CA VAL A 251 3.75 -10.77 -0.06
C VAL A 251 4.32 -11.45 1.18
N ILE A 252 4.49 -12.76 1.05
CA ILE A 252 5.62 -13.58 1.52
C ILE A 252 6.76 -12.71 2.15
N VAL A 253 7.35 -13.17 3.27
CA VAL A 253 8.14 -12.56 4.36
C VAL A 253 9.64 -12.25 4.13
N ASP A 254 10.10 -11.14 3.56
CA ASP A 254 11.56 -10.86 3.55
C ASP A 254 12.11 -10.62 4.95
N SER A 255 13.04 -11.46 5.38
CA SER A 255 13.70 -11.38 6.69
C SER A 255 15.10 -10.80 6.50
N ASP A 256 15.23 -9.56 6.99
CA ASP A 256 16.41 -8.72 7.21
C ASP A 256 17.79 -9.42 7.24
N GLU A 257 18.71 -8.80 6.49
CA GLU A 257 20.09 -8.67 6.96
C GLU A 257 20.15 -7.74 8.18
N SER A 258 20.72 -8.23 9.27
CA SER A 258 21.73 -7.46 9.99
C SER A 258 22.74 -8.39 10.63
N SER A 259 23.94 -8.45 10.05
CA SER A 259 25.18 -8.37 10.82
C SER A 259 26.38 -8.13 9.90
N SER A 260 26.98 -6.97 10.20
CA SER A 260 28.39 -6.60 10.11
C SER A 260 29.00 -6.31 8.74
N PHE A 261 29.28 -5.01 8.55
CA PHE A 261 30.45 -4.55 7.82
C PHE A 261 31.76 -4.93 8.56
N MET A 262 32.74 -5.27 7.73
CA MET A 262 34.21 -5.28 7.86
C MET A 262 34.92 -6.61 8.16
N PRO A 263 36.15 -6.83 7.61
CA PRO A 263 36.80 -6.21 6.46
C PRO A 263 37.21 -7.23 5.39
N LEU A 264 37.54 -6.72 4.19
CA LEU A 264 38.32 -7.42 3.19
C LEU A 264 39.64 -7.91 3.81
N LEU A 265 39.74 -9.21 4.07
CA LEU A 265 41.00 -9.93 4.14
C LEU A 265 41.05 -10.81 2.90
N GLU A 266 41.81 -10.34 1.92
CA GLU A 266 42.29 -11.16 0.81
C GLU A 266 43.06 -12.37 1.36
N SER A 267 42.52 -13.58 1.12
CA SER A 267 43.31 -14.81 1.05
C SER A 267 42.42 -15.96 0.54
N PRO A 268 43.01 -17.06 0.04
CA PRO A 268 43.21 -17.32 -1.38
C PRO A 268 42.14 -18.28 -1.92
N VAL A 269 42.07 -18.32 -3.26
CA VAL A 269 41.29 -19.26 -4.06
C VAL A 269 41.41 -20.70 -3.53
N ASP A 270 40.29 -21.26 -3.08
CA ASP A 270 39.98 -22.69 -3.03
C ASP A 270 38.55 -22.88 -3.54
N PRO A 271 38.27 -23.87 -4.42
CA PRO A 271 36.93 -24.14 -4.93
C PRO A 271 36.14 -24.93 -3.89
N GLY A 272 35.61 -24.27 -2.87
CA GLY A 272 34.86 -24.95 -1.82
C GLY A 272 34.07 -23.98 -0.97
N LEU A 273 32.73 -24.06 -1.09
CA LEU A 273 31.70 -23.31 -0.36
C LEU A 273 31.99 -21.81 -0.16
N SER A 274 31.20 -20.95 -0.83
CA SER A 274 31.23 -19.53 -0.52
C SER A 274 30.94 -19.29 0.98
N PRO A 275 31.57 -18.29 1.62
CA PRO A 275 31.31 -17.96 3.02
C PRO A 275 29.82 -17.74 3.31
N GLN A 276 29.07 -17.28 2.31
CA GLN A 276 27.62 -17.09 2.37
C GLN A 276 26.86 -18.42 2.46
N ILE A 277 27.19 -19.42 1.64
CA ILE A 277 26.58 -20.76 1.70
C ILE A 277 26.93 -21.44 3.03
N ALA A 278 28.18 -21.34 3.48
CA ALA A 278 28.61 -21.90 4.77
C ALA A 278 27.86 -21.27 5.95
N LYS A 279 27.69 -19.94 5.96
CA LYS A 279 26.91 -19.22 6.98
C LYS A 279 25.43 -19.60 6.93
N ALA A 280 24.84 -19.70 5.73
CA ALA A 280 23.44 -20.05 5.55
C ALA A 280 23.16 -21.47 6.06
N LEU A 281 24.01 -22.45 5.73
CA LEU A 281 23.90 -23.83 6.23
C LEU A 281 24.14 -23.94 7.74
N ALA A 282 25.09 -23.18 8.29
CA ALA A 282 25.36 -23.16 9.73
C ALA A 282 24.17 -22.63 10.55
N SER A 283 23.41 -21.67 10.00
CA SER A 283 22.24 -21.09 10.66
C SER A 283 21.07 -22.06 10.83
N ILE A 284 21.01 -23.13 10.01
CA ILE A 284 19.94 -24.14 10.07
C ILE A 284 19.92 -24.83 11.44
N GLY A 285 21.08 -25.19 11.99
CA GLY A 285 21.20 -25.96 13.23
C GLY A 285 21.03 -25.18 14.53
N LEU A 286 20.85 -23.86 14.46
CA LEU A 286 20.79 -22.98 15.64
C LEU A 286 19.35 -22.64 16.07
N GLU A 287 18.36 -23.00 15.26
CA GLU A 287 16.97 -22.58 15.47
C GLU A 287 16.18 -23.54 16.37
N THR A 288 15.48 -22.96 17.35
CA THR A 288 14.65 -23.69 18.33
C THR A 288 13.14 -23.51 18.10
N SER A 289 12.74 -22.65 17.15
CA SER A 289 11.34 -22.36 16.85
C SER A 289 10.93 -22.92 15.50
N LYS A 290 9.80 -23.63 15.42
CA LYS A 290 9.34 -24.30 14.18
C LYS A 290 9.33 -23.35 12.97
N SER A 291 8.80 -22.15 13.18
CA SER A 291 8.68 -21.15 12.10
C SER A 291 10.03 -20.59 11.65
N ARG A 292 11.00 -20.44 12.57
CA ARG A 292 12.36 -19.98 12.25
C ARG A 292 13.24 -21.09 11.68
N ALA A 293 13.04 -22.33 12.15
CA ALA A 293 13.70 -23.50 11.60
C ALA A 293 13.31 -23.73 10.14
N ILE A 294 12.01 -23.68 9.81
CA ILE A 294 11.52 -23.79 8.42
C ILE A 294 12.14 -22.69 7.55
N GLU A 295 12.20 -21.45 8.06
CA GLU A 295 12.79 -20.32 7.34
C GLU A 295 14.30 -20.50 7.11
N SER A 296 15.06 -20.84 8.16
CA SER A 296 16.51 -21.06 8.05
C SER A 296 16.84 -22.26 7.17
N ILE A 297 16.06 -23.34 7.24
CA ILE A 297 16.15 -24.50 6.33
C ILE A 297 15.96 -24.03 4.88
N SER A 298 14.86 -23.34 4.58
CA SER A 298 14.55 -22.93 3.21
C SER A 298 15.55 -21.93 2.66
N ARG A 299 15.98 -20.96 3.46
CA ARG A 299 17.02 -19.99 3.08
C ARG A 299 18.35 -20.70 2.84
N GLY A 300 18.75 -21.63 3.71
CA GLY A 300 20.00 -22.37 3.59
C GLY A 300 20.05 -23.30 2.38
N VAL A 301 19.00 -24.10 2.17
CA VAL A 301 18.89 -25.00 1.02
C VAL A 301 18.83 -24.20 -0.28
N GLY A 302 17.99 -23.16 -0.35
CA GLY A 302 17.92 -22.33 -1.55
C GLY A 302 19.25 -21.64 -1.88
N THR A 303 20.00 -21.18 -0.88
CA THR A 303 21.29 -20.52 -1.09
C THR A 303 22.35 -21.52 -1.59
N ALA A 304 22.33 -22.75 -1.07
CA ALA A 304 23.26 -23.80 -1.47
C ALA A 304 23.03 -24.27 -2.92
N LEU A 305 21.77 -24.36 -3.34
CA LEU A 305 21.39 -24.78 -4.69
C LEU A 305 21.28 -23.63 -5.71
N GLY A 306 21.53 -22.38 -5.29
CA GLY A 306 21.33 -21.21 -6.17
C GLY A 306 19.87 -21.04 -6.62
N ALA A 307 18.92 -21.53 -5.83
CA ALA A 307 17.50 -21.45 -6.12
C ALA A 307 16.95 -20.06 -5.81
N GLU A 308 15.93 -19.63 -6.54
CA GLU A 308 15.17 -18.44 -6.16
C GLU A 308 14.18 -18.71 -5.05
N MET A 309 13.66 -19.92 -4.95
CA MET A 309 12.67 -20.27 -3.95
C MET A 309 12.94 -21.65 -3.39
N SER A 310 12.69 -21.82 -2.09
CA SER A 310 12.74 -23.10 -1.39
C SER A 310 11.51 -23.23 -0.49
N LEU A 311 10.86 -24.37 -0.54
CA LEU A 311 9.61 -24.69 0.16
C LEU A 311 9.78 -26.00 0.94
N VAL A 312 9.16 -26.07 2.12
CA VAL A 312 9.07 -27.30 2.94
C VAL A 312 7.64 -27.81 2.92
N TRP A 313 7.49 -29.09 2.63
CA TRP A 313 6.21 -29.79 2.49
C TRP A 313 6.04 -30.86 3.56
N GLU A 314 4.80 -31.07 3.97
CA GLU A 314 4.34 -32.16 4.85
C GLU A 314 3.17 -32.87 4.16
N LEU A 315 3.26 -34.19 4.05
CA LEU A 315 2.10 -35.02 3.69
C LEU A 315 1.33 -35.32 4.98
N ALA A 316 0.06 -34.92 5.02
CA ALA A 316 -0.79 -35.15 6.18
C ALA A 316 -0.98 -36.65 6.42
N SER A 317 -1.22 -37.04 7.69
CA SER A 317 -1.35 -38.45 8.09
C SER A 317 -2.50 -39.20 7.42
N ASP A 318 -3.47 -38.47 6.86
CA ASP A 318 -4.58 -39.03 6.08
C ASP A 318 -4.17 -39.41 4.64
N ASN A 319 -2.97 -39.05 4.18
CA ASN A 319 -2.50 -39.10 2.78
C ASN A 319 -3.47 -38.40 1.79
N LEU A 320 -4.35 -37.54 2.29
CA LEU A 320 -5.41 -36.85 1.55
C LEU A 320 -5.21 -35.33 1.55
N SER A 321 -4.06 -34.83 2.01
CA SER A 321 -3.69 -33.44 1.79
C SER A 321 -2.17 -33.25 1.84
N VAL A 322 -1.69 -32.34 0.98
CA VAL A 322 -0.29 -31.92 0.93
C VAL A 322 -0.22 -30.49 1.45
N MET A 323 0.53 -30.29 2.53
CA MET A 323 0.65 -28.99 3.20
C MET A 323 2.05 -28.42 3.01
N CYS A 324 2.15 -27.22 2.45
CA CYS A 324 3.34 -26.40 2.54
C CYS A 324 3.43 -25.84 3.96
N LEU A 325 4.49 -26.18 4.68
CA LEU A 325 4.77 -25.67 6.03
C LEU A 325 5.26 -24.22 6.02
N GLY A 326 5.87 -23.83 4.91
CA GLY A 326 6.45 -22.52 4.68
C GLY A 326 7.66 -22.62 3.76
N GLY A 327 8.35 -21.51 3.55
CA GLY A 327 9.52 -21.48 2.69
C GLY A 327 10.28 -20.17 2.73
N TYR A 328 11.11 -19.94 1.71
CA TYR A 328 11.89 -18.73 1.49
C TYR A 328 12.05 -18.47 -0.01
N ASP A 329 11.83 -17.23 -0.42
CA ASP A 329 11.99 -16.69 -1.77
C ASP A 329 13.24 -15.84 -1.76
N LEU A 330 14.37 -16.44 -2.09
CA LEU A 330 15.68 -15.82 -2.11
C LEU A 330 15.76 -14.65 -3.09
N LEU A 331 14.97 -14.66 -4.18
CA LEU A 331 14.96 -13.54 -5.13
C LEU A 331 14.46 -12.25 -4.47
N ARG A 332 13.31 -12.35 -3.79
CA ARG A 332 12.65 -11.24 -3.12
C ARG A 332 12.95 -11.25 -1.61
N SER A 333 14.04 -11.93 -1.25
CA SER A 333 14.51 -12.41 0.06
C SER A 333 13.41 -12.85 1.08
N ARG A 334 12.24 -13.29 0.64
CA ARG A 334 11.03 -13.45 1.44
C ARG A 334 10.53 -14.85 1.85
N LYS A 335 10.28 -15.12 3.13
CA LYS A 335 9.65 -16.30 3.71
C LYS A 335 8.20 -16.55 3.29
N ILE A 336 7.96 -17.75 2.83
CA ILE A 336 6.65 -18.19 2.37
C ILE A 336 5.87 -18.69 3.57
N VAL A 337 4.67 -18.15 3.77
CA VAL A 337 3.73 -18.66 4.78
C VAL A 337 3.12 -19.95 4.25
N GLY A 338 2.93 -20.93 5.14
CA GLY A 338 2.37 -22.23 4.77
C GLY A 338 0.96 -22.15 4.16
N PHE A 339 0.67 -23.06 3.24
CA PHE A 339 -0.61 -23.19 2.53
C PHE A 339 -0.89 -24.66 2.22
N THR A 340 -2.14 -25.02 1.94
CA THR A 340 -2.52 -26.41 1.63
C THR A 340 -2.93 -26.52 0.16
N LEU A 341 -2.45 -27.57 -0.51
CA LEU A 341 -2.87 -27.91 -1.87
C LEU A 341 -3.90 -29.05 -1.84
N PRO A 342 -4.95 -28.98 -2.68
CA PRO A 342 -5.89 -30.08 -2.83
C PRO A 342 -5.22 -31.28 -3.51
N VAL A 343 -5.56 -32.51 -3.11
CA VAL A 343 -4.89 -33.76 -3.54
C VAL A 343 -4.79 -33.90 -5.05
N ASN A 344 -5.89 -33.58 -5.72
CA ASN A 344 -6.08 -33.66 -7.16
C ASN A 344 -5.23 -32.64 -7.95
N ALA A 345 -4.47 -31.78 -7.26
CA ALA A 345 -3.60 -30.77 -7.85
C ALA A 345 -2.12 -30.93 -7.48
N ALA A 346 -1.77 -31.91 -6.65
CA ALA A 346 -0.43 -32.10 -6.09
C ALA A 346 0.05 -33.56 -6.22
N ASP A 347 -0.24 -34.22 -7.35
CA ASP A 347 0.01 -35.65 -7.54
C ASP A 347 1.51 -35.97 -7.67
N SER A 348 2.29 -35.10 -8.32
CA SER A 348 3.74 -35.29 -8.43
C SER A 348 4.43 -35.09 -7.07
N ILE A 349 4.03 -34.06 -6.31
CA ILE A 349 4.55 -33.84 -4.95
C ILE A 349 4.17 -35.02 -4.03
N ARG A 350 2.90 -35.42 -4.01
CA ARG A 350 2.42 -36.53 -3.18
C ARG A 350 3.13 -37.83 -3.51
N SER A 351 3.21 -38.20 -4.79
CA SER A 351 3.81 -39.47 -5.21
C SER A 351 5.32 -39.52 -4.93
N THR A 352 6.02 -38.38 -4.98
CA THR A 352 7.42 -38.27 -4.57
C THR A 352 7.59 -38.49 -3.07
N ILE A 353 6.72 -37.87 -2.26
CA ILE A 353 6.71 -38.04 -0.81
C ILE A 353 6.40 -39.49 -0.41
N GLU A 354 5.43 -40.12 -1.07
CA GLU A 354 5.04 -41.52 -0.83
C GLU A 354 6.15 -42.51 -1.18
N ARG A 355 6.89 -42.24 -2.26
CA ARG A 355 7.97 -43.13 -2.75
C ARG A 355 9.31 -42.91 -2.05
N ALA A 356 9.40 -41.98 -1.10
CA ALA A 356 10.66 -41.59 -0.46
C ALA A 356 11.76 -41.27 -1.50
N GLY A 357 11.38 -40.54 -2.55
CA GLY A 357 12.23 -40.29 -3.71
C GLY A 357 12.73 -38.85 -3.80
N HIS A 358 13.29 -38.55 -4.97
CA HIS A 358 13.45 -37.20 -5.47
C HIS A 358 12.88 -37.16 -6.89
N GLN A 359 12.37 -36.00 -7.30
CA GLN A 359 11.80 -35.79 -8.63
C GLN A 359 12.13 -34.39 -9.12
N ARG A 360 12.43 -34.28 -10.41
CA ARG A 360 12.49 -33.02 -11.14
C ARG A 360 11.13 -32.79 -11.81
N LEU A 361 10.55 -31.62 -11.59
CA LEU A 361 9.31 -31.18 -12.20
C LEU A 361 9.64 -30.20 -13.32
N ASP A 362 9.18 -30.52 -14.52
CA ASP A 362 9.45 -29.73 -15.72
C ASP A 362 8.20 -28.93 -16.11
N PRO A 363 8.33 -27.64 -16.47
CA PRO A 363 7.20 -26.82 -16.95
C PRO A 363 6.41 -27.44 -18.11
N SER A 364 7.05 -28.29 -18.92
CA SER A 364 6.43 -28.94 -20.08
C SER A 364 5.60 -30.18 -19.73
N THR A 365 5.95 -30.91 -18.67
CA THR A 365 5.26 -32.13 -18.24
C THR A 365 4.29 -31.90 -17.08
N ASP A 366 4.66 -31.01 -16.15
CA ASP A 366 3.97 -30.78 -14.88
C ASP A 366 3.30 -29.39 -14.83
N GLU A 367 2.93 -28.84 -15.99
CA GLU A 367 2.43 -27.47 -16.15
C GLU A 367 1.28 -27.13 -15.18
N VAL A 368 0.32 -28.04 -15.01
CA VAL A 368 -0.88 -27.80 -14.19
C VAL A 368 -0.51 -27.63 -12.71
N GLU A 369 0.32 -28.54 -12.19
CA GLU A 369 0.77 -28.53 -10.79
C GLU A 369 1.70 -27.36 -10.52
N LEU A 370 2.68 -27.13 -11.41
CA LEU A 370 3.61 -26.00 -11.28
C LEU A 370 2.89 -24.65 -11.42
N ARG A 371 1.88 -24.52 -12.28
CA ARG A 371 1.10 -23.28 -12.42
C ARG A 371 0.27 -22.98 -11.18
N LEU A 372 -0.32 -24.00 -10.56
CA LEU A 372 -1.04 -23.83 -9.29
C LEU A 372 -0.07 -23.41 -8.19
N LEU A 373 1.10 -24.04 -8.13
CA LEU A 373 2.13 -23.74 -7.16
C LEU A 373 2.68 -22.32 -7.32
N THR A 374 3.06 -21.93 -8.54
CA THR A 374 3.59 -20.60 -8.85
C THR A 374 2.57 -19.51 -8.53
N ASN A 375 1.28 -19.74 -8.81
CA ASN A 375 0.20 -18.84 -8.40
C ASN A 375 0.09 -18.68 -6.87
N GLN A 376 0.22 -19.78 -6.11
CA GLN A 376 0.16 -19.74 -4.64
C GLN A 376 1.35 -18.97 -4.03
N VAL A 377 2.54 -19.08 -4.63
CA VAL A 377 3.74 -18.36 -4.16
C VAL A 377 3.94 -16.98 -4.82
N GLY A 378 3.02 -16.54 -5.67
CA GLY A 378 3.07 -15.23 -6.34
C GLY A 378 4.18 -15.11 -7.39
N MET A 379 4.54 -16.21 -8.05
CA MET A 379 5.36 -16.24 -9.25
C MET A 379 4.52 -15.94 -10.50
N GLN A 380 5.08 -15.20 -11.45
CA GLN A 380 4.41 -14.80 -12.69
C GLN A 380 4.74 -15.71 -13.88
N TYR A 381 5.64 -16.66 -13.70
CA TYR A 381 6.11 -17.62 -14.70
C TYR A 381 6.12 -19.04 -14.14
N LEU A 382 6.16 -20.02 -15.04
CA LEU A 382 6.38 -21.43 -14.71
C LEU A 382 7.89 -21.67 -14.58
N ALA A 383 8.29 -22.28 -13.47
CA ALA A 383 9.68 -22.54 -13.10
C ALA A 383 9.89 -24.05 -12.94
N PRO A 384 11.00 -24.63 -13.43
CA PRO A 384 11.36 -26.00 -13.09
C PRO A 384 11.61 -26.12 -11.59
N ALA A 385 11.18 -27.24 -11.01
CA ALA A 385 11.33 -27.50 -9.60
C ALA A 385 12.08 -28.80 -9.35
N LEU A 386 12.81 -28.84 -8.25
CA LEU A 386 13.49 -30.04 -7.80
C LEU A 386 13.02 -30.36 -6.38
N LEU A 387 12.49 -31.56 -6.20
CA LEU A 387 11.82 -32.02 -4.99
C LEU A 387 12.57 -33.23 -4.44
N ALA A 388 12.89 -33.24 -3.15
CA ALA A 388 13.45 -34.39 -2.45
C ALA A 388 12.73 -34.63 -1.12
N THR A 389 12.53 -35.89 -0.80
CA THR A 389 11.98 -36.30 0.49
C THR A 389 12.99 -36.16 1.61
N LEU A 390 12.49 -35.80 2.79
CA LEU A 390 13.27 -35.70 4.01
C LEU A 390 13.03 -36.94 4.87
N PRO A 391 14.08 -37.66 5.30
CA PRO A 391 13.93 -38.81 6.18
C PRO A 391 13.57 -38.35 7.60
N SER A 392 12.35 -38.61 8.05
CA SER A 392 11.90 -38.26 9.40
C SER A 392 11.79 -39.49 10.29
N VAL A 393 12.19 -39.32 11.56
CA VAL A 393 12.02 -40.33 12.62
C VAL A 393 10.59 -40.32 13.18
N CYS A 394 9.83 -39.24 12.97
CA CYS A 394 8.57 -38.95 13.65
C CYS A 394 7.32 -39.37 12.87
N GLU A 395 7.27 -40.52 12.18
CA GLU A 395 6.15 -41.01 11.31
C GLU A 395 5.58 -40.03 10.26
N LYS A 396 6.01 -38.76 10.27
CA LYS A 396 5.61 -37.68 9.39
C LYS A 396 6.48 -37.72 8.15
N ARG A 397 5.90 -37.38 7.00
CA ARG A 397 6.62 -37.41 5.73
C ARG A 397 6.81 -35.99 5.24
N TYR A 398 8.06 -35.55 5.24
CA TYR A 398 8.43 -34.22 4.82
C TYR A 398 9.15 -34.25 3.46
N ALA A 399 9.13 -33.13 2.75
CA ALA A 399 9.95 -32.91 1.57
C ALA A 399 10.41 -31.45 1.47
N VAL A 400 11.52 -31.23 0.78
CA VAL A 400 11.99 -29.90 0.40
C VAL A 400 11.94 -29.78 -1.11
N MET A 401 11.45 -28.65 -1.57
CA MET A 401 11.39 -28.32 -2.98
C MET A 401 12.11 -27.01 -3.23
N VAL A 402 12.89 -26.94 -4.31
CA VAL A 402 13.53 -25.72 -4.78
C VAL A 402 13.03 -25.36 -6.18
N LEU A 403 12.87 -24.06 -6.47
CA LEU A 403 12.39 -23.52 -7.74
C LEU A 403 13.40 -22.50 -8.29
N SER A 404 13.65 -22.57 -9.60
CA SER A 404 14.60 -21.70 -10.30
C SER A 404 13.92 -20.89 -11.42
N PRO A 405 14.25 -19.59 -11.60
CA PRO A 405 13.63 -18.66 -12.55
C PRO A 405 14.09 -18.83 -13.97
N ASP A 406 15.34 -19.26 -14.12
CA ASP A 406 16.09 -18.97 -15.32
C ASP A 406 15.53 -19.99 -16.30
N ALA A 407 14.55 -19.58 -17.10
CA ALA A 407 13.83 -20.40 -18.06
C ALA A 407 14.74 -20.99 -19.16
N LEU A 408 16.05 -20.96 -18.94
CA LEU A 408 17.16 -21.38 -19.76
C LEU A 408 18.11 -22.34 -19.03
N ALA A 409 17.97 -22.55 -17.71
CA ALA A 409 18.79 -23.47 -16.92
C ALA A 409 17.92 -24.51 -16.20
N ASP A 410 17.88 -25.71 -16.77
CA ASP A 410 17.31 -26.88 -16.09
C ASP A 410 18.18 -27.28 -14.89
N TRP A 411 17.55 -27.85 -13.87
CA TRP A 411 18.27 -28.48 -12.76
C TRP A 411 19.20 -29.57 -13.28
N SER A 412 20.44 -29.59 -12.81
CA SER A 412 21.42 -30.61 -13.17
C SER A 412 21.33 -31.86 -12.28
N GLU A 413 22.04 -32.92 -12.67
CA GLU A 413 22.22 -34.09 -11.80
C GLU A 413 23.05 -33.74 -10.56
N ASP A 414 23.99 -32.81 -10.68
CA ASP A 414 24.81 -32.35 -9.56
C ASP A 414 23.95 -31.60 -8.52
N ASP A 415 22.98 -30.80 -8.98
CA ASP A 415 21.99 -30.14 -8.10
C ASP A 415 21.09 -31.16 -7.40
N SER A 416 20.72 -32.23 -8.12
CA SER A 416 19.92 -33.33 -7.56
C SER A 416 20.68 -34.04 -6.44
N GLN A 417 21.97 -34.32 -6.65
CA GLN A 417 22.84 -34.92 -5.63
C GLN A 417 23.08 -33.97 -4.45
N LEU A 418 23.22 -32.66 -4.71
CA LEU A 418 23.39 -31.66 -3.67
C LEU A 418 22.14 -31.55 -2.77
N LEU A 419 20.92 -31.53 -3.34
CA LEU A 419 19.71 -31.52 -2.52
C LEU A 419 19.59 -32.80 -1.68
N LEU A 420 19.90 -33.96 -2.26
CA LEU A 420 19.91 -35.23 -1.52
C LEU A 420 20.91 -35.23 -0.37
N ALA A 421 22.11 -34.65 -0.57
CA ALA A 421 23.11 -34.52 0.48
C ALA A 421 22.66 -33.58 1.63
N LEU A 422 21.80 -32.60 1.33
CA LEU A 422 21.22 -31.68 2.31
C LEU A 422 20.00 -32.24 3.06
N ALA A 423 19.38 -33.31 2.55
CA ALA A 423 18.15 -33.86 3.12
C ALA A 423 18.33 -34.34 4.58
N ASP A 424 19.39 -35.10 4.88
CA ASP A 424 19.66 -35.64 6.22
C ASP A 424 19.91 -34.55 7.28
N PRO A 425 20.78 -33.54 7.05
CA PRO A 425 20.92 -32.41 7.97
C PRO A 425 19.62 -31.65 8.22
N VAL A 426 18.85 -31.39 7.15
CA VAL A 426 17.60 -30.63 7.23
C VAL A 426 16.54 -31.39 8.03
N ALA A 427 16.40 -32.69 7.77
CA ALA A 427 15.40 -33.51 8.44
C ALA A 427 15.63 -33.59 9.95
N ARG A 428 16.89 -33.71 10.39
CA ARG A 428 17.24 -33.70 11.82
C ARG A 428 16.83 -32.42 12.53
N VAL A 429 17.02 -31.26 11.89
CA VAL A 429 16.61 -29.98 12.47
C VAL A 429 15.09 -29.89 12.55
N LEU A 430 14.38 -30.32 11.51
CA LEU A 430 12.93 -30.31 11.49
C LEU A 430 12.34 -31.27 12.55
N ASP A 431 12.91 -32.46 12.72
CA ASP A 431 12.51 -33.43 13.74
C ASP A 431 12.76 -32.91 15.17
N ASN A 432 13.90 -32.24 15.41
CA ASN A 432 14.20 -31.65 16.73
C ASN A 432 13.14 -30.61 17.13
N VAL A 433 12.77 -29.74 16.20
CA VAL A 433 11.86 -28.62 16.51
C VAL A 433 10.38 -29.07 16.51
N THR A 434 10.07 -30.20 15.90
CA THR A 434 8.71 -30.77 15.90
C THR A 434 8.46 -31.77 17.05
N SER A 435 9.51 -32.33 17.65
CA SER A 435 9.42 -33.21 18.83
C SER A 435 9.28 -32.46 20.15
N GLU A 436 9.91 -31.28 20.30
CA GLU A 436 9.78 -30.44 21.51
C GLU A 436 8.37 -29.89 21.75
N THR A 437 7.47 -29.95 20.75
CA THR A 437 6.07 -29.50 20.91
C THR A 437 5.17 -30.53 21.62
N HIS A 438 5.70 -31.71 21.95
CA HIS A 438 4.97 -32.81 22.60
C HIS A 438 5.48 -33.17 24.01
N SER A 439 6.44 -32.42 24.58
CA SER A 439 6.93 -32.62 25.96
C SER A 439 6.31 -31.65 26.95
#